data_AF-A0A1J5AG34-F1
#
_entry.id   AF-A0A1J5AG34-F1
#
_cell.length_a   1.000
_cell.length_b   1.000
_cell.length_c   1.000
_cell.angle_alpha   90.00
_cell.angle_beta   90.00
_cell.angle_gamma   90.00
#
_symmetry.space_group_name_H-M   'P 1'
#
loop_
_entity.id
_entity.type
_entity.pdbx_description
1 polymer ?
#
loop_
_entity_poly.entity_id
_entity_poly.type
_entity_poly.pdbx_seq_one_letter_code
_entity_poly.pdbx_strand_id
1 'polypeptide(L)'
;MRKLSIWLPLLLILLSIAFLIDNNQVVGQTTGSLVACKDIAYSTEEDFLTQGPVPVDGNPIISDGDLLSGSGGVCMRNRELLRVWDLQVDLGLDAVDVLDVERVLVAFSTELNDPSKRFSAGDLLTTWGAVIPNQVLLTLFQVQGDRGLDAVHFVGTRDGILAFNQTATAISRDEWLRDPGKLSGELRRNGIDIWFSIEGTVLRAATVSIYDGDLLSAAHGSIVLSNAALLPNAVPAGLPNRGVDFGLDGFTASRSTELRDGRFSTEILYRGELAFTDGDVLKVGDGIAIHDEDLYKPFEPKADFLGTDALYIRLDAQPQRDKFLPMILKRFLGVTP
;
A
#
# COMPACT_ATOMS: atom_id res chain seq x y z
N MET A 1 53.44 9.69 36.84
CA MET A 1 52.39 8.67 36.59
C MET A 1 51.13 8.92 37.44
N ARG A 2 50.57 10.14 37.46
CA ARG A 2 49.39 10.49 38.30
C ARG A 2 48.23 11.17 37.54
N LYS A 3 48.33 11.32 36.22
CA LYS A 3 47.30 12.00 35.40
C LYS A 3 46.45 11.07 34.52
N LEU A 4 46.78 9.77 34.44
CA LEU A 4 46.00 8.80 33.63
C LEU A 4 44.79 8.19 34.36
N SER A 5 44.66 8.39 35.68
CA SER A 5 43.65 7.68 36.50
C SER A 5 42.26 8.31 36.47
N ILE A 6 42.11 9.56 36.02
CA ILE A 6 40.82 10.29 36.05
C ILE A 6 40.06 10.16 34.72
N TRP A 7 40.76 9.86 33.63
CA TRP A 7 40.15 9.78 32.29
C TRP A 7 39.40 8.47 32.05
N LEU A 8 39.84 7.37 32.67
CA LEU A 8 39.22 6.06 32.52
C LEU A 8 37.77 5.99 33.06
N PRO A 9 37.45 6.50 34.28
CA PRO A 9 36.07 6.51 34.76
C PRO A 9 35.17 7.47 33.97
N LEU A 10 35.70 8.60 33.49
CA LEU A 10 34.94 9.55 32.67
C LEU A 10 34.55 8.95 31.30
N LEU A 11 35.46 8.20 30.69
CA LEU A 11 35.21 7.48 29.44
C LEU A 11 34.17 6.37 29.62
N LEU A 12 34.23 5.63 30.74
CA LEU A 12 33.24 4.60 31.08
C LEU A 12 31.85 5.19 31.34
N ILE A 13 31.77 6.36 32.01
CA ILE A 13 30.51 7.07 32.23
C ILE A 13 29.93 7.55 30.89
N LEU A 14 30.74 8.14 30.01
CA LEU A 14 30.31 8.55 28.67
C LEU A 14 29.87 7.37 27.79
N LEU A 15 30.55 6.22 27.88
CA LEU A 15 30.13 5.00 27.18
C LEU A 15 28.80 4.48 27.72
N SER A 16 28.59 4.49 29.04
CA SER A 16 27.32 4.07 29.64
C SER A 16 26.16 5.01 29.34
N ILE A 17 26.40 6.32 29.14
CA ILE A 17 25.38 7.27 28.70
C ILE A 17 25.04 7.04 27.22
N ALA A 18 26.02 6.70 26.38
CA ALA A 18 25.77 6.36 24.97
C ALA A 18 24.96 5.07 24.79
N PHE A 19 25.07 4.12 25.74
CA PHE A 19 24.24 2.89 25.77
C PHE A 19 22.86 3.06 26.39
N LEU A 20 22.55 4.23 26.99
CA LEU A 20 21.25 4.56 27.57
C LEU A 20 20.40 5.48 26.68
N ILE A 21 20.86 5.79 25.46
CA ILE A 21 20.01 6.44 24.46
C ILE A 21 19.07 5.36 23.92
N ASP A 22 17.91 5.32 24.55
CA ASP A 22 16.82 4.39 24.30
C ASP A 22 16.31 4.54 22.86
N ASN A 23 16.51 3.51 22.03
CA ASN A 23 16.00 3.44 20.64
C ASN A 23 14.45 3.46 20.55
N ASN A 24 13.76 3.57 21.69
CA ASN A 24 12.30 3.60 21.80
C ASN A 24 11.65 4.90 21.28
N GLN A 25 12.41 5.99 21.06
CA GLN A 25 11.85 7.24 20.52
C GLN A 25 11.41 7.09 19.05
N VAL A 26 12.10 6.28 18.25
CA VAL A 26 11.85 6.15 16.81
C VAL A 26 10.58 5.35 16.52
N VAL A 27 10.32 4.27 17.28
CA VAL A 27 9.11 3.44 17.11
C VAL A 27 7.83 4.22 17.47
N GLY A 28 7.91 5.10 18.48
CA GLY A 28 6.79 5.96 18.88
C GLY A 28 6.41 7.00 17.83
N GLN A 29 7.40 7.57 17.12
CA GLN A 29 7.15 8.55 16.05
C GLN A 29 6.56 7.90 14.79
N THR A 30 7.10 6.77 14.33
CA THR A 30 6.57 6.07 13.12
C THR A 30 5.12 5.62 13.33
N THR A 31 4.79 5.07 14.51
CA THR A 31 3.42 4.65 14.83
C THR A 31 2.47 5.86 14.91
N GLY A 32 2.92 6.97 15.49
CA GLY A 32 2.14 8.21 15.56
C GLY A 32 1.86 8.83 14.19
N SER A 33 2.80 8.70 13.24
CA SER A 33 2.66 9.24 11.89
C SER A 33 1.74 8.41 11.00
N LEU A 34 1.84 7.07 11.05
CA LEU A 34 0.98 6.17 10.27
C LEU A 34 -0.52 6.31 10.65
N VAL A 35 -0.83 6.77 11.86
CA VAL A 35 -2.23 7.05 12.27
C VAL A 35 -2.90 8.09 11.37
N ALA A 36 -2.16 9.02 10.77
CA ALA A 36 -2.71 9.98 9.80
C ALA A 36 -3.24 9.28 8.53
N CYS A 37 -2.66 8.13 8.17
CA CYS A 37 -3.01 7.33 7.00
C CYS A 37 -4.02 6.21 7.27
N LYS A 38 -4.63 6.18 8.46
CA LYS A 38 -5.58 5.11 8.83
C LYS A 38 -6.81 5.05 7.93
N ASP A 39 -7.21 6.19 7.37
CA ASP A 39 -8.45 6.39 6.61
C ASP A 39 -8.18 6.50 5.11
N ILE A 40 -7.16 7.29 4.73
CA ILE A 40 -6.69 7.43 3.36
C ILE A 40 -5.17 7.45 3.42
N ALA A 41 -4.52 6.66 2.58
CA ALA A 41 -3.10 6.68 2.34
C ALA A 41 -2.86 6.65 0.83
N TYR A 42 -1.92 7.43 0.32
CA TYR A 42 -1.63 7.46 -1.11
C TYR A 42 -0.17 7.86 -1.38
N SER A 43 0.28 7.66 -2.61
CA SER A 43 1.49 8.28 -3.16
C SER A 43 1.18 9.10 -4.40
N THR A 44 2.09 9.97 -4.80
CA THR A 44 2.01 10.76 -6.04
C THR A 44 2.98 10.20 -7.08
N GLU A 45 2.73 10.47 -8.36
CA GLU A 45 3.63 10.08 -9.46
C GLU A 45 4.91 10.94 -9.51
N GLU A 46 4.87 12.12 -8.90
CA GLU A 46 5.95 13.12 -9.00
C GLU A 46 6.37 13.64 -7.63
N ASP A 47 7.68 13.86 -7.47
CA ASP A 47 8.27 14.60 -6.37
C ASP A 47 7.75 16.04 -6.30
N PHE A 48 7.52 16.56 -5.10
CA PHE A 48 7.10 17.96 -4.93
C PHE A 48 7.60 18.62 -3.64
N LEU A 49 7.49 19.94 -3.61
CA LEU A 49 7.78 20.75 -2.42
C LEU A 49 6.46 21.14 -1.74
N THR A 50 6.28 20.74 -0.47
CA THR A 50 5.17 21.22 0.36
C THR A 50 5.44 22.64 0.86
N GLN A 51 4.41 23.50 0.86
CA GLN A 51 4.44 24.80 1.51
C GLN A 51 3.76 24.79 2.89
N GLY A 52 3.07 23.71 3.22
CA GLY A 52 2.41 23.53 4.51
C GLY A 52 1.46 22.34 4.47
N PRO A 53 1.33 21.59 5.57
CA PRO A 53 2.07 21.71 6.83
C PRO A 53 3.53 21.23 6.69
N VAL A 54 4.40 21.73 7.58
CA VAL A 54 5.80 21.29 7.64
C VAL A 54 5.83 19.82 8.10
N PRO A 55 6.46 18.90 7.36
CA PRO A 55 6.58 17.50 7.78
C PRO A 55 7.30 17.37 9.12
N VAL A 56 7.02 16.29 9.85
CA VAL A 56 7.54 16.07 11.22
C VAL A 56 9.07 16.02 11.26
N ASP A 57 9.70 15.53 10.19
CA ASP A 57 11.16 15.49 10.03
C ASP A 57 11.77 16.83 9.56
N GLY A 58 10.93 17.83 9.27
CA GLY A 58 11.34 19.15 8.77
C GLY A 58 11.79 19.20 7.32
N ASN A 59 11.72 18.08 6.57
CA ASN A 59 12.09 18.06 5.16
C ASN A 59 10.89 18.45 4.28
N PRO A 60 10.92 19.58 3.54
CA PRO A 60 9.79 20.02 2.73
C PRO A 60 9.68 19.28 1.39
N ILE A 61 10.66 18.46 1.02
CA ILE A 61 10.58 17.60 -0.17
C ILE A 61 9.71 16.40 0.19
N ILE A 62 8.66 16.18 -0.59
CA ILE A 62 7.83 14.98 -0.59
C ILE A 62 8.22 14.22 -1.85
N SER A 63 8.53 12.94 -1.72
CA SER A 63 8.80 12.13 -2.91
C SER A 63 7.61 11.28 -3.33
N ASP A 64 7.66 10.83 -4.58
CA ASP A 64 6.82 9.80 -5.18
C ASP A 64 6.86 8.44 -4.42
N GLY A 65 7.84 8.26 -3.53
CA GLY A 65 7.96 7.10 -2.65
C GLY A 65 7.37 7.26 -1.25
N ASP A 66 6.88 8.46 -0.89
CA ASP A 66 6.36 8.75 0.44
C ASP A 66 4.88 8.34 0.59
N LEU A 67 4.52 7.74 1.73
CA LEU A 67 3.13 7.45 2.06
C LEU A 67 2.46 8.67 2.70
N LEU A 68 1.46 9.23 2.02
CA LEU A 68 0.81 10.50 2.36
C LEU A 68 -0.62 10.29 2.86
N SER A 69 -1.08 11.16 3.76
CA SER A 69 -2.48 11.22 4.18
C SER A 69 -3.25 12.29 3.42
N GLY A 70 -4.54 12.07 3.19
CA GLY A 70 -5.44 13.09 2.61
C GLY A 70 -5.65 14.35 3.48
N SER A 71 -4.94 14.48 4.60
CA SER A 71 -4.95 15.67 5.46
C SER A 71 -3.64 16.47 5.43
N GLY A 72 -2.73 16.17 4.50
CA GLY A 72 -1.47 16.90 4.34
C GLY A 72 -0.33 16.41 5.23
N GLY A 73 -0.44 15.19 5.78
CA GLY A 73 0.60 14.58 6.61
C GLY A 73 1.40 13.53 5.87
N VAL A 74 2.72 13.52 6.06
CA VAL A 74 3.61 12.44 5.62
C VAL A 74 3.57 11.32 6.66
N CYS A 75 2.88 10.23 6.35
CA CYS A 75 2.70 9.12 7.27
C CYS A 75 3.95 8.27 7.42
N MET A 76 4.60 7.98 6.30
CA MET A 76 5.88 7.29 6.27
C MET A 76 6.69 7.80 5.09
N ARG A 77 7.97 8.08 5.30
CA ARG A 77 8.89 8.32 4.19
C ARG A 77 9.18 7.02 3.44
N ASN A 78 9.62 7.08 2.19
CA ASN A 78 10.06 5.89 1.44
C ASN A 78 11.10 5.07 2.22
N ARG A 79 12.10 5.76 2.80
CA ARG A 79 13.12 5.13 3.67
C ARG A 79 12.55 4.44 4.92
N GLU A 80 11.40 4.89 5.42
CA GLU A 80 10.75 4.29 6.60
C GLU A 80 10.00 3.02 6.20
N LEU A 81 9.37 2.98 5.02
CA LEU A 81 8.80 1.77 4.44
C LEU A 81 9.89 0.72 4.19
N LEU A 82 11.04 1.16 3.68
CA LEU A 82 12.19 0.31 3.34
C LEU A 82 13.14 0.01 4.52
N ARG A 83 12.81 0.46 5.74
CA ARG A 83 13.73 0.42 6.89
C ARG A 83 14.26 -0.98 7.23
N VAL A 84 13.46 -2.03 7.01
CA VAL A 84 13.87 -3.42 7.29
C VAL A 84 15.09 -3.85 6.46
N TRP A 85 15.29 -3.22 5.30
CA TRP A 85 16.42 -3.48 4.40
C TRP A 85 17.52 -2.42 4.51
N ASP A 86 17.44 -1.50 5.49
CA ASP A 86 18.43 -0.42 5.70
C ASP A 86 18.74 0.38 4.42
N LEU A 87 17.70 0.66 3.63
CA LEU A 87 17.81 1.46 2.41
C LEU A 87 17.56 2.94 2.74
N GLN A 88 18.40 3.78 2.16
CA GLN A 88 18.36 5.25 2.31
C GLN A 88 18.14 5.96 0.96
N VAL A 89 17.93 5.19 -0.10
CA VAL A 89 17.58 5.68 -1.43
C VAL A 89 16.06 5.68 -1.56
N ASP A 90 15.56 6.61 -2.36
CA ASP A 90 14.18 6.54 -2.81
C ASP A 90 14.03 5.50 -3.91
N LEU A 91 12.99 4.66 -3.81
CA LEU A 91 12.66 3.66 -4.81
C LEU A 91 11.25 3.87 -5.40
N GLY A 92 10.58 4.99 -5.10
CA GLY A 92 9.18 5.20 -5.49
C GLY A 92 8.22 4.31 -4.71
N LEU A 93 6.91 4.51 -4.93
CA LEU A 93 5.84 3.75 -4.29
C LEU A 93 4.67 3.56 -5.27
N ASP A 94 4.59 2.34 -5.77
CA ASP A 94 3.81 1.94 -6.96
C ASP A 94 2.52 1.20 -6.58
N ALA A 95 2.45 0.70 -5.35
CA ALA A 95 1.23 0.13 -4.80
C ALA A 95 1.28 0.18 -3.28
N VAL A 96 0.13 0.34 -2.62
CA VAL A 96 0.08 0.35 -1.17
C VAL A 96 -1.22 -0.21 -0.60
N ASP A 97 -1.09 -0.88 0.54
CA ASP A 97 -2.20 -1.29 1.37
C ASP A 97 -1.85 -1.19 2.86
N VAL A 98 -2.57 -0.33 3.60
CA VAL A 98 -2.37 -0.16 5.05
C VAL A 98 -3.18 -1.23 5.78
N LEU A 99 -2.49 -2.26 6.27
CA LEU A 99 -3.11 -3.45 6.86
C LEU A 99 -3.38 -3.29 8.36
N ASP A 100 -2.44 -2.71 9.10
CA ASP A 100 -2.55 -2.54 10.54
C ASP A 100 -1.72 -1.36 11.07
N VAL A 101 -2.39 -0.27 11.43
CA VAL A 101 -1.74 0.94 11.95
C VAL A 101 -1.08 0.70 13.31
N GLU A 102 -1.72 -0.08 14.19
CA GLU A 102 -1.22 -0.32 15.56
C GLU A 102 0.08 -1.12 15.55
N ARG A 103 0.20 -2.03 14.58
CA ARG A 103 1.38 -2.90 14.40
C ARG A 103 2.33 -2.43 13.31
N VAL A 104 2.07 -1.24 12.74
CA VAL A 104 2.85 -0.63 11.65
C VAL A 104 3.07 -1.63 10.52
N LEU A 105 1.99 -2.27 10.07
CA LEU A 105 1.99 -3.19 8.94
C LEU A 105 1.39 -2.50 7.72
N VAL A 106 2.26 -2.23 6.74
CA VAL A 106 1.91 -1.74 5.40
C VAL A 106 2.46 -2.75 4.41
N ALA A 107 1.63 -3.14 3.45
CA ALA A 107 2.07 -3.89 2.27
C ALA A 107 2.22 -2.92 1.10
N PHE A 108 3.25 -3.06 0.29
CA PHE A 108 3.56 -2.09 -0.76
C PHE A 108 4.43 -2.67 -1.88
N SER A 109 4.48 -1.97 -3.01
CA SER A 109 5.42 -2.19 -4.12
C SER A 109 6.33 -0.97 -4.28
N THR A 110 7.42 -1.10 -5.01
CA THR A 110 8.32 0.01 -5.37
C THR A 110 8.49 0.05 -6.88
N GLU A 111 8.61 1.24 -7.44
CA GLU A 111 8.87 1.47 -8.87
C GLU A 111 10.29 1.02 -9.27
N LEU A 112 11.25 1.16 -8.36
CA LEU A 112 12.66 0.85 -8.62
C LEU A 112 13.16 -0.39 -7.88
N ASN A 113 14.07 -1.12 -8.53
CA ASN A 113 14.72 -2.28 -7.94
C ASN A 113 15.63 -1.89 -6.78
N ASP A 114 15.72 -2.75 -5.75
CA ASP A 114 16.78 -2.63 -4.74
C ASP A 114 18.16 -2.70 -5.41
N PRO A 115 19.05 -1.71 -5.21
CA PRO A 115 20.41 -1.74 -5.75
C PRO A 115 21.21 -2.98 -5.34
N SER A 116 20.88 -3.57 -4.19
CA SER A 116 21.51 -4.81 -3.69
C SER A 116 20.83 -6.09 -4.19
N LYS A 117 19.78 -5.97 -5.02
CA LYS A 117 19.03 -7.07 -5.64
C LYS A 117 18.37 -8.03 -4.64
N ARG A 118 17.98 -7.54 -3.45
CA ARG A 118 17.23 -8.36 -2.48
C ARG A 118 15.76 -8.51 -2.88
N PHE A 119 15.23 -7.53 -3.59
CA PHE A 119 13.92 -7.53 -4.23
C PHE A 119 13.99 -6.74 -5.54
N SER A 120 12.96 -6.89 -6.37
CA SER A 120 12.79 -6.17 -7.63
C SER A 120 11.62 -5.18 -7.55
N ALA A 121 11.58 -4.25 -8.51
CA ALA A 121 10.38 -3.45 -8.76
C ALA A 121 9.17 -4.37 -8.95
N GLY A 122 8.00 -3.97 -8.45
CA GLY A 122 6.83 -4.83 -8.44
C GLY A 122 6.84 -5.96 -7.42
N ASP A 123 7.94 -6.31 -6.73
CA ASP A 123 7.84 -7.33 -5.68
C ASP A 123 6.92 -6.80 -4.55
N LEU A 124 6.00 -7.62 -4.04
CA LEU A 124 5.16 -7.25 -2.90
C LEU A 124 5.97 -7.32 -1.60
N LEU A 125 6.17 -6.15 -1.01
CA LEU A 125 6.91 -5.92 0.21
C LEU A 125 5.98 -5.68 1.40
N THR A 126 6.50 -5.85 2.61
CA THR A 126 5.83 -5.40 3.83
C THR A 126 6.81 -4.73 4.77
N THR A 127 6.31 -3.81 5.60
CA THR A 127 7.10 -3.20 6.68
C THR A 127 7.56 -4.19 7.76
N TRP A 128 7.08 -5.44 7.72
CA TRP A 128 7.58 -6.55 8.55
C TRP A 128 8.71 -7.35 7.89
N GLY A 129 9.06 -7.06 6.64
CA GLY A 129 10.20 -7.65 5.93
C GLY A 129 9.87 -8.82 5.00
N ALA A 130 8.60 -9.13 4.77
CA ALA A 130 8.24 -10.09 3.73
C ALA A 130 8.59 -9.54 2.34
N VAL A 131 9.09 -10.41 1.45
CA VAL A 131 9.35 -10.14 0.04
C VAL A 131 8.68 -11.25 -0.78
N ILE A 132 7.58 -10.93 -1.44
CA ILE A 132 6.83 -11.87 -2.28
C ILE A 132 7.01 -11.43 -3.74
N PRO A 133 7.78 -12.18 -4.56
CA PRO A 133 8.01 -11.76 -5.93
C PRO A 133 6.72 -11.69 -6.75
N ASN A 134 6.54 -10.65 -7.59
CA ASN A 134 5.32 -10.52 -8.40
C ASN A 134 5.09 -11.71 -9.34
N GLN A 135 6.18 -12.36 -9.77
CA GLN A 135 6.11 -13.56 -10.61
C GLN A 135 5.32 -14.69 -9.92
N VAL A 136 5.31 -14.70 -8.58
CA VAL A 136 4.58 -15.70 -7.80
C VAL A 136 3.09 -15.35 -7.70
N LEU A 137 2.73 -14.06 -7.63
CA LEU A 137 1.32 -13.60 -7.76
C LEU A 137 0.71 -14.04 -9.10
N LEU A 138 1.53 -14.04 -10.14
CA LEU A 138 1.16 -14.37 -11.50
C LEU A 138 1.20 -15.87 -11.86
N THR A 139 1.62 -16.73 -10.94
CA THR A 139 1.83 -18.16 -11.22
C THR A 139 0.57 -18.85 -11.74
N LEU A 140 -0.59 -18.60 -11.13
CA LEU A 140 -1.84 -19.27 -11.53
C LEU A 140 -2.34 -18.81 -12.90
N PHE A 141 -1.94 -17.61 -13.33
CA PHE A 141 -2.16 -17.09 -14.68
C PHE A 141 -1.14 -17.62 -15.69
N GLN A 142 -0.16 -18.39 -15.21
CA GLN A 142 0.94 -18.96 -15.98
C GLN A 142 1.85 -17.91 -16.62
N VAL A 143 1.76 -16.63 -16.23
CA VAL A 143 2.59 -15.56 -16.76
C VAL A 143 4.00 -15.69 -16.22
N GLN A 144 4.98 -15.43 -17.08
CA GLN A 144 6.40 -15.52 -16.75
C GLN A 144 7.03 -14.13 -16.76
N GLY A 145 8.05 -14.00 -15.91
CA GLY A 145 8.83 -12.77 -15.77
C GLY A 145 8.15 -11.76 -14.86
N ASP A 146 8.93 -10.74 -14.54
CA ASP A 146 8.50 -9.56 -13.82
C ASP A 146 7.51 -8.73 -14.65
N ARG A 147 6.50 -8.16 -13.98
CA ARG A 147 5.46 -7.33 -14.57
C ARG A 147 5.12 -6.10 -13.73
N GLY A 148 5.92 -5.73 -12.73
CA GLY A 148 5.52 -4.61 -11.86
C GLY A 148 4.29 -4.93 -11.00
N LEU A 149 3.85 -3.96 -10.21
CA LEU A 149 2.60 -4.00 -9.44
C LEU A 149 2.11 -2.58 -9.16
N ASP A 150 1.04 -2.20 -9.84
CA ASP A 150 0.47 -0.85 -9.74
C ASP A 150 -0.68 -0.77 -8.71
N ALA A 151 -1.15 -1.92 -8.22
CA ALA A 151 -2.14 -1.98 -7.15
C ALA A 151 -1.98 -3.24 -6.30
N VAL A 152 -2.28 -3.09 -5.00
CA VAL A 152 -2.38 -4.21 -4.07
C VAL A 152 -3.49 -3.97 -3.05
N HIS A 153 -4.31 -4.99 -2.80
CA HIS A 153 -5.37 -4.96 -1.80
C HIS A 153 -5.60 -6.34 -1.18
N PHE A 154 -5.36 -6.46 0.13
CA PHE A 154 -5.64 -7.66 0.89
C PHE A 154 -7.13 -7.78 1.21
N VAL A 155 -7.68 -8.98 0.99
CA VAL A 155 -9.08 -9.31 1.26
C VAL A 155 -9.14 -10.47 2.26
N GLY A 156 -10.04 -10.36 3.24
CA GLY A 156 -10.26 -11.35 4.27
C GLY A 156 -10.27 -10.75 5.67
N THR A 157 -10.23 -11.62 6.68
CA THR A 157 -10.27 -11.17 8.08
C THR A 157 -8.93 -10.58 8.51
N ARG A 158 -8.95 -9.59 9.43
CA ARG A 158 -7.73 -9.03 10.02
C ARG A 158 -6.81 -10.12 10.57
N ASP A 159 -7.36 -11.10 11.29
CA ASP A 159 -6.55 -12.18 11.87
C ASP A 159 -5.87 -13.04 10.79
N GLY A 160 -6.58 -13.35 9.70
CA GLY A 160 -6.01 -14.07 8.56
C GLY A 160 -4.92 -13.27 7.84
N ILE A 161 -5.13 -11.97 7.64
CA ILE A 161 -4.13 -11.07 7.03
C ILE A 161 -2.87 -11.00 7.90
N LEU A 162 -3.03 -10.81 9.21
CA LEU A 162 -1.90 -10.75 10.15
C LEU A 162 -1.16 -12.10 10.21
N ALA A 163 -1.89 -13.22 10.25
CA ALA A 163 -1.30 -14.56 10.28
C ALA A 163 -0.50 -14.85 9.01
N PHE A 164 -1.05 -14.54 7.84
CA PHE A 164 -0.35 -14.69 6.57
C PHE A 164 0.94 -13.86 6.52
N ASN A 165 0.86 -12.57 6.87
CA ASN A 165 2.03 -11.69 6.82
C ASN A 165 3.12 -12.16 7.80
N GLN A 166 2.74 -12.67 8.98
CA GLN A 166 3.69 -13.28 9.92
C GLN A 166 4.36 -14.54 9.35
N THR A 167 3.63 -15.36 8.60
CA THR A 167 4.19 -16.52 7.89
C THR A 167 5.11 -16.07 6.75
N ALA A 168 4.71 -15.04 6.00
CA ALA A 168 5.45 -14.57 4.83
C ALA A 168 6.84 -14.02 5.18
N THR A 169 7.02 -13.43 6.37
CA THR A 169 8.37 -12.99 6.83
C THR A 169 9.37 -14.13 7.00
N ALA A 170 8.89 -15.37 7.16
CA ALA A 170 9.75 -16.54 7.35
C ALA A 170 10.12 -17.23 6.02
N ILE A 171 9.52 -16.83 4.91
CA ILE A 171 9.71 -17.46 3.60
C ILE A 171 10.55 -16.52 2.74
N SER A 172 11.70 -16.99 2.27
CA SER A 172 12.58 -16.18 1.43
C SER A 172 12.05 -16.02 0.01
N ARG A 173 12.48 -14.95 -0.66
CA ARG A 173 12.20 -14.70 -2.09
C ARG A 173 12.45 -15.94 -2.97
N ASP A 174 13.61 -16.58 -2.79
CA ASP A 174 13.99 -17.79 -3.53
C ASP A 174 13.10 -18.99 -3.21
N GLU A 175 12.56 -19.07 -1.99
CA GLU A 175 11.66 -20.14 -1.61
C GLU A 175 10.28 -19.97 -2.23
N TRP A 176 9.78 -18.73 -2.34
CA TRP A 176 8.57 -18.44 -3.10
C TRP A 176 8.70 -18.85 -4.57
N LEU A 177 9.81 -18.51 -5.21
CA LEU A 177 10.05 -18.84 -6.62
C LEU A 177 10.21 -20.34 -6.89
N ARG A 178 10.73 -21.11 -5.92
CA ARG A 178 10.93 -22.56 -6.07
C ARG A 178 9.66 -23.38 -5.95
N ASP A 179 8.64 -22.88 -5.27
CA ASP A 179 7.36 -23.56 -5.09
C ASP A 179 6.20 -22.65 -5.55
N PRO A 180 5.88 -22.67 -6.86
CA PRO A 180 4.86 -21.79 -7.42
C PRO A 180 3.47 -21.96 -6.79
N GLY A 181 3.18 -23.12 -6.18
CA GLY A 181 1.91 -23.37 -5.50
C GLY A 181 1.83 -22.77 -4.09
N LYS A 182 2.97 -22.38 -3.50
CA LYS A 182 3.05 -22.02 -2.08
C LYS A 182 2.19 -20.82 -1.72
N LEU A 183 2.27 -19.74 -2.50
CA LEU A 183 1.55 -18.50 -2.22
C LEU A 183 0.03 -18.72 -2.17
N SER A 184 -0.55 -19.26 -3.25
CA SER A 184 -1.99 -19.57 -3.28
C SER A 184 -2.41 -20.55 -2.19
N GLY A 185 -1.50 -21.44 -1.75
CA GLY A 185 -1.73 -22.34 -0.63
C GLY A 185 -1.79 -21.61 0.70
N GLU A 186 -0.86 -20.68 0.97
CA GLU A 186 -0.85 -19.88 2.19
C GLU A 186 -2.04 -18.91 2.26
N LEU A 187 -2.39 -18.26 1.15
CA LEU A 187 -3.56 -17.38 1.09
C LEU A 187 -4.84 -18.13 1.46
N ARG A 188 -5.07 -19.30 0.83
CA ARG A 188 -6.24 -20.15 1.12
C ARG A 188 -6.23 -20.72 2.54
N ARG A 189 -5.06 -21.10 3.08
CA ARG A 189 -4.92 -21.56 4.47
C ARG A 189 -5.35 -20.50 5.47
N ASN A 190 -5.04 -19.24 5.19
CA ASN A 190 -5.38 -18.11 6.05
C ASN A 190 -6.77 -17.51 5.73
N GLY A 191 -7.47 -18.04 4.73
CA GLY A 191 -8.80 -17.56 4.33
C GLY A 191 -8.76 -16.12 3.80
N ILE A 192 -7.68 -15.76 3.12
CA ILE A 192 -7.47 -14.42 2.53
C ILE A 192 -7.19 -14.52 1.03
N ASP A 193 -7.23 -13.37 0.36
CA ASP A 193 -6.76 -13.18 -1.01
C ASP A 193 -5.91 -11.89 -1.08
N ILE A 194 -5.11 -11.78 -2.13
CA ILE A 194 -4.44 -10.55 -2.52
C ILE A 194 -4.97 -10.21 -3.91
N TRP A 195 -5.63 -9.07 -3.99
CA TRP A 195 -6.01 -8.47 -5.26
C TRP A 195 -4.92 -7.53 -5.73
N PHE A 196 -4.59 -7.58 -7.02
CA PHE A 196 -3.48 -6.80 -7.58
C PHE A 196 -3.69 -6.48 -9.06
N SER A 197 -3.08 -5.40 -9.55
CA SER A 197 -2.88 -5.13 -10.99
C SER A 197 -1.39 -5.30 -11.34
N ILE A 198 -1.06 -5.19 -12.62
CA ILE A 198 0.30 -5.33 -13.13
C ILE A 198 0.57 -4.27 -14.20
N GLU A 199 1.84 -3.96 -14.42
CA GLU A 199 2.26 -3.13 -15.52
C GLU A 199 2.16 -3.90 -16.86
N GLY A 200 1.48 -3.26 -17.80
CA GLY A 200 1.40 -3.66 -19.19
C GLY A 200 0.52 -4.88 -19.49
N THR A 201 0.31 -5.11 -20.78
CA THR A 201 -0.60 -6.16 -21.26
C THR A 201 0.09 -7.51 -21.49
N VAL A 202 -0.50 -8.59 -20.99
CA VAL A 202 -0.09 -9.97 -21.29
C VAL A 202 -1.13 -10.65 -22.18
N LEU A 203 -0.86 -10.66 -23.48
CA LEU A 203 -1.64 -11.40 -24.47
C LEU A 203 -1.12 -12.82 -24.64
N ARG A 204 -1.98 -13.80 -24.45
CA ARG A 204 -1.67 -15.22 -24.69
C ARG A 204 -2.70 -15.85 -25.59
N ALA A 205 -2.23 -16.41 -26.71
CA ALA A 205 -3.09 -16.94 -27.77
C ALA A 205 -4.06 -18.07 -27.33
N ALA A 206 -3.85 -18.69 -26.16
CA ALA A 206 -4.63 -19.82 -25.66
C ALA A 206 -5.16 -19.65 -24.23
N THR A 207 -4.96 -18.49 -23.59
CA THR A 207 -5.43 -18.23 -22.22
C THR A 207 -6.18 -16.90 -22.14
N VAL A 208 -6.73 -16.59 -20.97
CA VAL A 208 -7.30 -15.27 -20.66
C VAL A 208 -6.23 -14.20 -20.91
N SER A 209 -6.56 -13.17 -21.68
CA SER A 209 -5.75 -11.95 -21.80
C SER A 209 -5.81 -11.19 -20.50
N ILE A 210 -4.66 -10.75 -20.01
CA ILE A 210 -4.55 -9.90 -18.83
C ILE A 210 -4.13 -8.53 -19.32
N TYR A 211 -4.92 -7.55 -18.96
CA TYR A 211 -4.69 -6.15 -19.23
C TYR A 211 -4.14 -5.47 -17.98
N ASP A 212 -3.49 -4.35 -18.19
CA ASP A 212 -2.84 -3.57 -17.14
C ASP A 212 -3.88 -3.13 -16.10
N GLY A 213 -5.00 -2.59 -16.60
CA GLY A 213 -6.12 -2.20 -15.77
C GLY A 213 -7.03 -3.35 -15.29
N ASP A 214 -6.60 -4.61 -15.35
CA ASP A 214 -7.34 -5.73 -14.77
C ASP A 214 -6.92 -5.93 -13.29
N LEU A 215 -7.91 -6.06 -12.40
CA LEU A 215 -7.70 -6.49 -11.03
C LEU A 215 -7.73 -8.02 -10.94
N LEU A 216 -6.67 -8.62 -10.42
CA LEU A 216 -6.40 -10.07 -10.43
C LEU A 216 -6.44 -10.65 -9.02
N SER A 217 -6.79 -11.94 -8.89
CA SER A 217 -6.75 -12.69 -7.62
C SER A 217 -5.55 -13.62 -7.57
N ALA A 218 -4.68 -13.43 -6.58
CA ALA A 218 -3.51 -14.30 -6.35
C ALA A 218 -3.90 -15.68 -5.78
N ALA A 219 -4.97 -15.75 -4.98
CA ALA A 219 -5.43 -17.01 -4.40
C ALA A 219 -6.13 -17.91 -5.43
N HIS A 220 -6.82 -17.32 -6.40
CA HIS A 220 -7.70 -18.05 -7.33
C HIS A 220 -7.21 -18.09 -8.78
N GLY A 221 -6.30 -17.20 -9.18
CA GLY A 221 -5.84 -17.15 -10.57
C GLY A 221 -6.92 -16.71 -11.55
N SER A 222 -7.77 -15.77 -11.12
CA SER A 222 -8.90 -15.23 -11.88
C SER A 222 -8.86 -13.71 -11.91
N ILE A 223 -9.41 -13.13 -12.98
CA ILE A 223 -9.71 -11.69 -13.02
C ILE A 223 -10.89 -11.42 -12.07
N VAL A 224 -10.66 -10.56 -11.07
CA VAL A 224 -11.64 -10.07 -10.10
C VAL A 224 -12.52 -9.00 -10.74
N LEU A 225 -11.90 -8.02 -11.38
CA LEU A 225 -12.54 -7.01 -12.21
C LEU A 225 -11.69 -6.78 -13.44
N SER A 226 -12.30 -6.76 -14.61
CA SER A 226 -11.58 -6.34 -15.82
C SER A 226 -11.58 -4.82 -15.94
N ASN A 227 -10.66 -4.26 -16.72
CA ASN A 227 -10.65 -2.82 -17.03
C ASN A 227 -12.00 -2.34 -17.59
N ALA A 228 -12.66 -3.19 -18.38
CA ALA A 228 -14.01 -2.93 -18.90
C ALA A 228 -15.08 -2.83 -17.80
N ALA A 229 -14.94 -3.57 -16.69
CA ALA A 229 -15.90 -3.56 -15.60
C ALA A 229 -15.64 -2.44 -14.59
N LEU A 230 -14.42 -1.88 -14.54
CA LEU A 230 -14.07 -0.77 -13.66
C LEU A 230 -14.78 0.54 -14.03
N LEU A 231 -14.93 0.80 -15.33
CA LEU A 231 -15.41 2.09 -15.83
C LEU A 231 -16.77 1.98 -16.54
N PRO A 232 -17.65 3.00 -16.40
CA PRO A 232 -18.98 2.99 -16.99
C PRO A 232 -18.92 2.92 -18.52
N ASN A 233 -19.97 2.37 -19.13
CA ASN A 233 -20.02 2.09 -20.59
C ASN A 233 -19.75 3.30 -21.49
N ALA A 234 -19.91 4.53 -21.00
CA ALA A 234 -19.62 5.76 -21.73
C ALA A 234 -18.11 6.02 -21.92
N VAL A 235 -17.26 5.43 -21.06
CA VAL A 235 -15.79 5.47 -21.17
C VAL A 235 -15.33 4.29 -22.05
N PRO A 236 -14.34 4.44 -22.96
CA PRO A 236 -13.95 3.37 -23.88
C PRO A 236 -13.04 2.28 -23.24
N ALA A 237 -13.24 1.95 -21.97
CA ALA A 237 -12.41 1.01 -21.21
C ALA A 237 -12.64 -0.46 -21.58
N GLY A 238 -11.56 -1.20 -21.82
CA GLY A 238 -11.56 -2.61 -22.18
C GLY A 238 -11.11 -2.88 -23.61
N LEU A 239 -9.91 -3.45 -23.75
CA LEU A 239 -9.45 -4.03 -25.00
C LEU A 239 -10.01 -5.46 -25.21
N PRO A 240 -10.12 -5.93 -26.47
CA PRO A 240 -10.00 -5.16 -27.71
C PRO A 240 -11.30 -4.45 -28.12
N ASN A 241 -12.38 -4.60 -27.33
CA ASN A 241 -13.74 -4.31 -27.80
C ASN A 241 -14.19 -2.86 -27.63
N ARG A 242 -13.74 -2.16 -26.57
CA ARG A 242 -14.12 -0.77 -26.26
C ARG A 242 -13.02 0.23 -26.60
N GLY A 243 -11.76 -0.21 -26.61
CA GLY A 243 -10.69 0.44 -27.37
C GLY A 243 -9.52 0.98 -26.57
N VAL A 244 -9.63 1.09 -25.24
CA VAL A 244 -8.56 1.60 -24.37
C VAL A 244 -8.40 0.67 -23.17
N ASP A 245 -7.16 0.38 -22.80
CA ASP A 245 -6.79 -0.13 -21.48
C ASP A 245 -6.26 1.07 -20.71
N PHE A 246 -6.91 1.41 -19.59
CA PHE A 246 -6.60 2.63 -18.83
C PHE A 246 -5.51 2.41 -17.76
N GLY A 247 -5.05 1.18 -17.55
CA GLY A 247 -4.18 0.85 -16.43
C GLY A 247 -4.87 0.96 -15.07
N LEU A 248 -4.12 0.75 -14.00
CA LEU A 248 -4.59 0.83 -12.61
C LEU A 248 -3.43 1.21 -11.67
N ASP A 249 -3.36 2.45 -11.18
CA ASP A 249 -2.25 2.90 -10.30
C ASP A 249 -2.63 2.86 -8.82
N GLY A 250 -3.65 2.07 -8.52
CA GLY A 250 -4.19 1.99 -7.19
C GLY A 250 -5.55 1.35 -7.19
N PHE A 251 -5.77 0.49 -6.19
CA PHE A 251 -7.08 -0.10 -5.97
C PHE A 251 -7.30 -0.34 -4.48
N THR A 252 -8.51 -0.05 -4.03
CA THR A 252 -8.92 -0.35 -2.67
C THR A 252 -10.42 -0.64 -2.60
N ALA A 253 -10.80 -1.52 -1.68
CA ALA A 253 -12.18 -1.91 -1.44
C ALA A 253 -12.42 -2.17 0.05
N SER A 254 -13.63 -2.62 0.39
CA SER A 254 -13.83 -3.30 1.68
C SER A 254 -12.89 -4.51 1.79
N ARG A 255 -12.59 -4.97 3.01
CA ARG A 255 -11.85 -6.23 3.21
C ARG A 255 -12.69 -7.48 2.92
N SER A 256 -13.91 -7.31 2.42
CA SER A 256 -14.78 -8.39 1.96
C SER A 256 -14.64 -8.60 0.44
N THR A 257 -15.31 -9.61 -0.10
CA THR A 257 -15.35 -9.85 -1.55
C THR A 257 -16.31 -8.90 -2.29
N GLU A 258 -16.90 -7.92 -1.61
CA GLU A 258 -17.81 -6.94 -2.21
C GLU A 258 -17.03 -5.81 -2.90
N LEU A 259 -17.22 -5.68 -4.21
CA LEU A 259 -16.52 -4.73 -5.08
C LEU A 259 -17.30 -3.44 -5.37
N ARG A 260 -18.56 -3.36 -4.95
CA ARG A 260 -19.47 -2.23 -5.28
C ARG A 260 -18.95 -0.88 -4.82
N ASP A 261 -18.20 -0.88 -3.73
CA ASP A 261 -17.62 0.32 -3.15
C ASP A 261 -16.14 0.48 -3.49
N GLY A 262 -15.60 -0.31 -4.43
CA GLY A 262 -14.21 -0.18 -4.87
C GLY A 262 -13.86 1.24 -5.34
N ARG A 263 -12.62 1.64 -5.05
CA ARG A 263 -12.00 2.89 -5.49
C ARG A 263 -10.67 2.59 -6.15
N PHE A 264 -10.30 3.37 -7.16
CA PHE A 264 -9.10 3.15 -7.95
C PHE A 264 -8.63 4.44 -8.62
N SER A 265 -7.35 4.51 -8.99
CA SER A 265 -6.76 5.47 -9.93
C SER A 265 -6.37 4.73 -11.22
N THR A 266 -5.91 5.46 -12.24
CA THR A 266 -5.61 4.89 -13.57
C THR A 266 -4.37 5.54 -14.17
N GLU A 267 -3.48 4.77 -14.78
CA GLU A 267 -2.27 5.23 -15.50
C GLU A 267 -2.48 6.36 -16.51
N ILE A 268 -3.67 6.45 -17.11
CA ILE A 268 -3.95 7.49 -18.11
C ILE A 268 -5.30 8.19 -17.92
N LEU A 269 -5.28 9.50 -18.17
CA LEU A 269 -6.48 10.34 -18.20
C LEU A 269 -7.47 10.03 -19.35
N TYR A 270 -8.72 10.48 -19.18
CA TYR A 270 -9.76 10.49 -20.22
C TYR A 270 -10.40 11.88 -20.38
N ARG A 271 -10.55 12.36 -21.63
CA ARG A 271 -11.09 13.70 -21.95
C ARG A 271 -12.50 13.71 -22.58
N GLY A 272 -13.33 12.72 -22.25
CA GLY A 272 -14.71 12.61 -22.77
C GLY A 272 -15.77 13.31 -21.93
N GLU A 273 -17.03 12.87 -22.06
CA GLU A 273 -18.14 13.41 -21.26
C GLU A 273 -17.99 13.12 -19.76
N LEU A 274 -17.45 11.95 -19.42
CA LEU A 274 -17.05 11.56 -18.07
C LEU A 274 -15.52 11.65 -17.94
N ALA A 275 -14.98 12.85 -18.09
CA ALA A 275 -13.53 13.07 -18.01
C ALA A 275 -12.99 12.80 -16.60
N PHE A 276 -11.76 12.34 -16.54
CA PHE A 276 -10.96 12.15 -15.32
C PHE A 276 -9.47 12.25 -15.66
N THR A 277 -8.65 12.55 -14.66
CA THR A 277 -7.18 12.48 -14.72
C THR A 277 -6.66 11.16 -14.14
N ASP A 278 -5.38 10.92 -14.35
CA ASP A 278 -4.59 9.83 -13.81
C ASP A 278 -4.52 9.89 -12.26
N GLY A 279 -4.55 11.10 -11.69
CA GLY A 279 -4.61 11.31 -10.24
C GLY A 279 -6.01 11.25 -9.60
N ASP A 280 -7.09 11.18 -10.38
CA ASP A 280 -8.44 11.15 -9.81
C ASP A 280 -8.72 9.79 -9.18
N VAL A 281 -9.33 9.76 -7.98
CA VAL A 281 -9.85 8.52 -7.41
C VAL A 281 -11.26 8.28 -7.94
N LEU A 282 -11.41 7.23 -8.73
CA LEU A 282 -12.65 6.80 -9.35
C LEU A 282 -13.40 5.79 -8.49
N LYS A 283 -14.71 5.67 -8.71
CA LYS A 283 -15.53 4.60 -8.15
C LYS A 283 -15.89 3.57 -9.21
N VAL A 284 -15.80 2.29 -8.84
CA VAL A 284 -16.14 1.17 -9.75
C VAL A 284 -17.53 1.34 -10.34
N GLY A 285 -17.59 1.38 -11.68
CA GLY A 285 -18.79 1.50 -12.49
C GLY A 285 -19.42 2.91 -12.54
N ASP A 286 -18.72 3.92 -12.03
CA ASP A 286 -19.20 5.31 -11.88
C ASP A 286 -18.11 6.29 -12.34
N GLY A 287 -18.16 7.56 -11.89
CA GLY A 287 -17.14 8.56 -12.16
C GLY A 287 -16.19 8.82 -10.98
N ILE A 288 -15.68 10.05 -10.95
CA ILE A 288 -14.77 10.57 -9.92
C ILE A 288 -15.46 10.55 -8.54
N ALA A 289 -14.78 9.97 -7.57
CA ALA A 289 -15.16 9.96 -6.16
C ALA A 289 -14.37 10.98 -5.33
N ILE A 290 -13.09 11.18 -5.65
CA ILE A 290 -12.22 12.21 -5.07
C ILE A 290 -11.41 12.80 -6.21
N HIS A 291 -11.40 14.13 -6.32
CA HIS A 291 -10.54 14.78 -7.29
C HIS A 291 -9.08 14.68 -6.85
N ASP A 292 -8.18 14.52 -7.82
CA ASP A 292 -6.73 14.51 -7.59
C ASP A 292 -6.25 15.69 -6.72
N GLU A 293 -6.71 16.91 -7.01
CA GLU A 293 -6.37 18.11 -6.26
C GLU A 293 -6.74 17.98 -4.77
N ASP A 294 -7.86 17.32 -4.45
CA ASP A 294 -8.30 17.16 -3.06
C ASP A 294 -7.37 16.26 -2.24
N LEU A 295 -6.56 15.39 -2.90
CA LEU A 295 -5.56 14.57 -2.22
C LEU A 295 -4.35 15.41 -1.81
N TYR A 296 -3.75 16.16 -2.74
CA TYR A 296 -2.46 16.82 -2.52
C TYR A 296 -2.55 18.28 -2.08
N LYS A 297 -3.68 18.98 -2.32
CA LYS A 297 -3.87 20.39 -1.92
C LYS A 297 -3.58 20.68 -0.45
N PRO A 298 -3.86 19.78 0.52
CA PRO A 298 -3.46 19.98 1.90
C PRO A 298 -1.95 20.17 2.13
N PHE A 299 -1.09 19.83 1.16
CA PHE A 299 0.35 20.11 1.18
C PHE A 299 0.75 21.45 0.55
N GLU A 300 -0.22 22.20 0.00
CA GLU A 300 0.00 23.49 -0.67
C GLU A 300 1.14 23.45 -1.72
N PRO A 301 1.19 22.47 -2.64
CA PRO A 301 2.29 22.38 -3.60
C PRO A 301 2.27 23.55 -4.59
N LYS A 302 3.39 23.78 -5.27
CA LYS A 302 3.48 24.66 -6.45
C LYS A 302 3.28 23.91 -7.76
N ALA A 303 2.50 22.83 -7.71
CA ALA A 303 2.15 22.00 -8.85
C ALA A 303 0.63 22.03 -9.00
N ASP A 304 0.18 22.04 -10.26
CA ASP A 304 -1.23 22.04 -10.62
C ASP A 304 -1.75 20.61 -10.89
N PHE A 305 -0.85 19.61 -10.87
CA PHE A 305 -1.13 18.19 -11.07
C PHE A 305 0.05 17.36 -10.51
N LEU A 306 -0.23 16.23 -9.85
CA LEU A 306 0.79 15.34 -9.24
C LEU A 306 0.53 13.84 -9.44
N GLY A 307 -0.59 13.45 -10.06
CA GLY A 307 -0.91 12.03 -10.23
C GLY A 307 -1.26 11.29 -8.94
N THR A 308 -1.54 9.99 -9.05
CA THR A 308 -1.76 9.10 -7.89
C THR A 308 -1.29 7.69 -8.22
N ASP A 309 -0.11 7.36 -7.70
CA ASP A 309 0.67 6.17 -8.03
C ASP A 309 0.43 4.99 -7.08
N ALA A 310 -0.18 5.25 -5.92
CA ALA A 310 -0.58 4.21 -4.99
C ALA A 310 -1.76 4.68 -4.15
N LEU A 311 -2.71 3.78 -3.85
CA LEU A 311 -3.94 4.14 -3.15
C LEU A 311 -4.41 3.11 -2.11
N TYR A 312 -4.68 3.59 -0.90
CA TYR A 312 -5.44 2.90 0.14
C TYR A 312 -6.54 3.81 0.70
N ILE A 313 -7.77 3.29 0.79
CA ILE A 313 -8.89 3.96 1.46
C ILE A 313 -9.62 2.96 2.34
N ARG A 314 -9.82 3.32 3.60
CA ARG A 314 -10.59 2.51 4.54
C ARG A 314 -12.09 2.64 4.25
N LEU A 315 -12.65 1.63 3.59
CA LEU A 315 -14.08 1.61 3.22
C LEU A 315 -14.96 0.77 4.15
N ASP A 316 -14.35 -0.01 5.04
CA ASP A 316 -15.11 -0.74 6.05
C ASP A 316 -15.72 0.27 7.03
N ALA A 317 -17.04 0.44 6.98
CA ALA A 317 -17.78 1.01 8.08
C ALA A 317 -17.58 0.08 9.27
N GLN A 318 -16.59 0.37 10.14
CA GLN A 318 -16.53 -0.23 11.46
C GLN A 318 -17.93 -0.06 12.07
N PRO A 319 -18.72 -1.12 12.22
CA PRO A 319 -19.87 -1.02 13.08
C PRO A 319 -19.22 -0.76 14.43
N GLN A 320 -19.45 0.40 15.05
CA GLN A 320 -19.18 0.59 16.48
C GLN A 320 -20.12 -0.32 17.30
N ARG A 321 -20.18 -1.63 17.01
CA ARG A 321 -20.96 -2.62 17.74
C ARG A 321 -20.49 -2.70 19.20
N ASP A 322 -19.23 -2.36 19.46
CA ASP A 322 -18.67 -2.34 20.81
C ASP A 322 -19.09 -1.13 21.66
N LYS A 323 -19.71 -0.11 21.07
CA LYS A 323 -20.33 0.99 21.84
C LYS A 323 -21.82 0.80 22.11
N PHE A 324 -22.49 -0.18 21.50
CA PHE A 324 -23.91 -0.43 21.72
C PHE A 324 -24.20 -1.56 22.72
N LEU A 325 -23.27 -2.50 22.95
CA LEU A 325 -23.44 -3.52 23.99
C LEU A 325 -23.59 -2.96 25.41
N PRO A 326 -22.88 -1.88 25.83
CA PRO A 326 -23.05 -1.35 27.18
C PRO A 326 -24.43 -0.69 27.41
N MET A 327 -25.08 -0.19 26.36
CA MET A 327 -26.39 0.47 26.51
C MET A 327 -27.55 -0.53 26.62
N ILE A 328 -27.50 -1.65 25.89
CA ILE A 328 -28.54 -2.66 25.98
C ILE A 328 -28.41 -3.42 27.31
N LEU A 329 -27.19 -3.78 27.73
CA LEU A 329 -26.98 -4.46 29.01
C LEU A 329 -27.28 -3.58 30.24
N LYS A 330 -27.00 -2.27 30.21
CA LYS A 330 -27.40 -1.36 31.30
C LYS A 330 -28.92 -1.23 31.45
N ARG A 331 -29.68 -1.35 30.36
CA ARG A 331 -31.14 -1.29 30.40
C ARG A 331 -31.78 -2.59 30.91
N PHE A 332 -31.09 -3.73 30.77
CA PHE A 332 -31.58 -5.04 31.24
C PHE A 332 -31.10 -5.44 32.64
N LEU A 333 -29.97 -4.91 33.12
CA LEU A 333 -29.39 -5.32 34.41
C LEU A 333 -29.77 -4.44 35.62
N GLY A 334 -30.56 -3.37 35.45
CA GLY A 334 -31.20 -2.66 36.56
C GLY A 334 -30.24 -2.06 37.61
N VAL A 335 -28.97 -1.82 37.27
CA VAL A 335 -28.01 -1.21 38.20
C VAL A 335 -28.09 0.31 38.10
N THR A 336 -28.83 0.93 39.02
CA THR A 336 -28.75 2.36 39.35
C THR A 336 -27.60 2.63 40.34
N PRO A 337 -27.01 3.85 40.31
CA PRO A 337 -25.69 4.15 40.87
C PRO A 337 -25.49 3.85 42.35
#